data_AF-A0A934P1X1-F1
#
_entry.id   AF-A0A934P1X1-F1
#
_cell.length_a   1.000
_cell.length_b   1.000
_cell.length_c   1.000
_cell.angle_alpha   90.00
_cell.angle_beta   90.00
_cell.angle_gamma   90.00
#
_symmetry.space_group_name_H-M   'P 1'
#
loop_
_entity.id
_entity.type
_entity.pdbx_description
1 polymer ?
#
loop_
_entity_poly.entity_id
_entity_poly.type
_entity_poly.pdbx_seq_one_letter_code
_entity_poly.pdbx_strand_id
1 'polypeptide(L)'
;MNVLALVFLGIAALSSAALGSRRIPLWIAPITAAVSLSAAAMCAAYGDPITGFGIAATAVVAVTAAAFGGASMAPAAFRLARRQPAGSTPPTGTPVASGPLRGGLLIGVLERAAVAASIIAAKGPEGIAIVMAVKGLARYPELREPTASEQFIIGTFTSVLWAVAAGAVGRGMLS
;
A
#
# COMPACT_ATOMS: atom_id res chain seq x y z
N MET A 1 -2.76 -23.56 -8.86
CA MET A 1 -3.21 -22.16 -8.69
C MET A 1 -2.20 -21.28 -7.93
N ASN A 2 -1.49 -21.84 -6.94
CA ASN A 2 -0.60 -21.09 -6.03
C ASN A 2 0.57 -20.38 -6.72
N VAL A 3 1.20 -21.01 -7.72
CA VAL A 3 2.29 -20.38 -8.49
C VAL A 3 1.80 -19.13 -9.21
N LEU A 4 0.61 -19.18 -9.82
CA LEU A 4 0.01 -18.01 -10.49
C LEU A 4 -0.32 -16.91 -9.48
N ALA A 5 -0.85 -17.26 -8.30
CA ALA A 5 -1.10 -16.30 -7.23
C ALA A 5 0.20 -15.59 -6.79
N LEU A 6 1.29 -16.34 -6.60
CA LEU A 6 2.60 -15.76 -6.26
C LEU A 6 3.16 -14.87 -7.38
N VAL A 7 3.00 -15.26 -8.65
CA VAL A 7 3.42 -14.46 -9.80
C VAL A 7 2.65 -13.14 -9.82
N PHE A 8 1.33 -13.16 -9.70
CA PHE A 8 0.51 -11.94 -9.68
C PHE A 8 0.83 -11.04 -8.48
N LEU A 9 1.11 -11.62 -7.31
CA LEU A 9 1.53 -10.88 -6.13
C LEU A 9 2.91 -10.24 -6.31
N GLY A 10 3.84 -10.93 -6.99
CA GLY A 10 5.13 -10.38 -7.40
C GLY A 10 4.99 -9.22 -8.40
N ILE A 11 4.08 -9.33 -9.38
CA ILE A 11 3.78 -8.23 -10.31
C ILE A 11 3.20 -7.03 -9.55
N ALA A 12 2.30 -7.26 -8.60
CA ALA A 12 1.75 -6.20 -7.75
C ALA A 12 2.87 -5.49 -6.96
N ALA A 13 3.86 -6.23 -6.44
CA ALA A 13 5.02 -5.65 -5.73
C ALA A 13 5.90 -4.77 -6.62
N LEU A 14 6.16 -5.22 -7.86
CA LEU A 14 7.05 -4.54 -8.79
C LEU A 14 6.38 -3.37 -9.53
N SER A 15 5.04 -3.34 -9.59
CA SER A 15 4.25 -2.35 -10.31
C SER A 15 4.71 -0.92 -10.05
N SER A 16 4.87 -0.51 -8.78
CA SER A 16 5.27 0.84 -8.41
C SER A 16 6.79 1.07 -8.47
N ALA A 17 7.60 0.03 -8.34
CA ALA A 17 9.06 0.12 -8.39
C ALA A 17 9.58 0.27 -9.84
N ALA A 18 8.95 -0.42 -10.80
CA ALA A 18 9.31 -0.38 -12.21
C ALA A 18 9.02 0.98 -12.88
N LEU A 19 8.21 1.84 -12.25
CA LEU A 19 7.73 3.11 -12.80
C LEU A 19 8.56 4.34 -12.35
N GLY A 20 9.62 4.13 -11.57
CA GLY A 20 10.60 5.17 -11.24
C GLY A 20 11.50 5.57 -12.40
N SER A 21 11.45 4.86 -13.53
CA SER A 21 12.24 5.13 -14.73
C SER A 21 11.34 5.20 -15.97
N ARG A 22 11.31 6.37 -16.62
CA ARG A 22 10.65 6.71 -17.91
C ARG A 22 9.18 7.20 -17.89
N ARG A 23 8.85 7.96 -18.95
CA ARG A 23 7.65 8.78 -19.28
C ARG A 23 6.27 8.09 -19.21
N ILE A 24 6.02 7.26 -18.20
CA ILE A 24 4.81 6.45 -18.12
C ILE A 24 3.74 7.22 -17.32
N PRO A 25 2.48 7.29 -17.79
CA PRO A 25 1.44 8.01 -17.08
C PRO A 25 1.19 7.38 -15.70
N LEU A 26 1.13 8.24 -14.69
CA LEU A 26 1.09 7.89 -13.25
C LEU A 26 -0.14 7.08 -12.81
N TRP A 27 -1.13 6.87 -13.70
CA TRP A 27 -2.30 6.04 -13.47
C TRP A 27 -2.06 4.55 -13.78
N ILE A 28 -1.03 4.22 -14.55
CA ILE A 28 -0.73 2.82 -14.91
C ILE A 28 -0.27 2.03 -13.69
N ALA A 29 0.55 2.63 -12.81
CA ALA A 29 1.03 1.99 -11.59
C ALA A 29 -0.10 1.45 -10.70
N PRO A 30 -1.06 2.29 -10.23
CA PRO A 30 -2.10 1.81 -9.34
C PRO A 30 -3.05 0.83 -10.02
N ILE A 31 -3.33 1.00 -11.32
CA ILE A 31 -4.21 0.08 -12.07
C ILE A 31 -3.56 -1.29 -12.19
N THR A 32 -2.31 -1.36 -12.66
CA THR A 32 -1.59 -2.62 -12.82
C THR A 32 -1.41 -3.34 -11.49
N ALA A 33 -1.08 -2.60 -10.42
CA ALA A 33 -1.01 -3.12 -9.07
C ALA A 33 -2.37 -3.72 -8.64
N ALA A 34 -3.46 -2.96 -8.75
CA ALA A 34 -4.79 -3.39 -8.32
C ALA A 34 -5.30 -4.60 -9.11
N VAL A 35 -5.14 -4.60 -10.44
CA VAL A 35 -5.51 -5.73 -11.29
C VAL A 35 -4.72 -6.98 -10.93
N SER A 36 -3.40 -6.84 -10.72
CA SER A 36 -2.55 -7.97 -10.34
C SER A 36 -2.91 -8.49 -8.96
N LEU A 37 -3.20 -7.63 -7.99
CA LEU A 37 -3.62 -8.05 -6.66
C LEU A 37 -4.98 -8.78 -6.69
N SER A 38 -5.93 -8.29 -7.48
CA SER A 38 -7.23 -8.96 -7.69
C SER A 38 -7.06 -10.33 -8.36
N ALA A 39 -6.18 -10.45 -9.34
CA ALA A 39 -5.86 -11.74 -9.96
C ALA A 39 -5.19 -12.70 -8.96
N ALA A 40 -4.28 -12.20 -8.12
CA ALA A 40 -3.67 -12.99 -7.05
C ALA A 40 -4.71 -13.49 -6.04
N ALA A 41 -5.65 -12.63 -5.63
CA ALA A 41 -6.76 -12.99 -4.74
C ALA A 41 -7.65 -14.09 -5.34
N MET A 42 -8.00 -13.94 -6.62
CA MET A 42 -8.79 -14.95 -7.33
C MET A 42 -8.06 -16.29 -7.42
N CYS A 43 -6.77 -16.27 -7.77
CA CYS A 43 -5.95 -17.49 -7.81
C CYS A 43 -5.78 -18.12 -6.42
N ALA A 44 -5.65 -17.32 -5.37
CA ALA A 44 -5.55 -17.81 -4.00
C ALA A 44 -6.84 -18.53 -3.55
N ALA A 45 -8.02 -18.02 -3.96
CA ALA A 45 -9.32 -18.61 -3.59
C ALA A 45 -9.56 -20.03 -4.17
N TYR A 46 -8.86 -20.39 -5.25
CA TYR A 46 -8.93 -21.72 -5.88
C TYR A 46 -7.63 -22.53 -5.71
N GLY A 47 -6.75 -22.09 -4.80
CA GLY A 47 -5.47 -22.75 -4.51
C GLY A 47 -5.54 -23.64 -3.28
N ASP A 48 -4.73 -24.69 -3.24
CA ASP A 48 -4.53 -25.47 -2.02
C ASP A 48 -3.67 -24.69 -1.01
N PRO A 49 -3.86 -24.88 0.31
CA PRO A 49 -3.03 -24.22 1.31
C PRO A 49 -1.53 -24.50 1.10
N ILE A 50 -0.72 -23.44 1.11
CA ILE A 50 0.73 -23.57 0.94
C ILE A 50 1.37 -24.10 2.22
N THR A 51 2.18 -25.15 2.08
CA THR A 51 2.87 -25.81 3.21
C THR A 51 4.39 -25.74 3.06
N GLY A 52 5.10 -26.05 4.16
CA GLY A 52 6.57 -26.12 4.18
C GLY A 52 7.25 -24.78 3.86
N PHE A 53 8.31 -24.83 3.03
CA PHE A 53 9.09 -23.64 2.64
C PHE A 53 8.26 -22.58 1.92
N GLY A 54 7.17 -22.97 1.26
CA GLY A 54 6.30 -22.04 0.53
C GLY A 54 5.63 -21.00 1.44
N ILE A 55 5.49 -21.30 2.75
CA ILE A 55 4.91 -20.36 3.73
C ILE A 55 5.76 -19.10 3.83
N ALA A 56 7.08 -19.28 4.00
CA ALA A 56 8.02 -18.17 4.12
C ALA A 56 8.08 -17.35 2.81
N ALA A 57 8.13 -18.04 1.66
CA ALA A 57 8.12 -17.38 0.36
C ALA A 57 6.86 -16.53 0.16
N THR A 58 5.69 -17.08 0.48
CA THR A 58 4.40 -16.38 0.37
C THR A 58 4.34 -15.17 1.29
N ALA A 59 4.78 -15.31 2.54
CA ALA A 59 4.83 -14.20 3.49
C ALA A 59 5.74 -13.06 2.98
N VAL A 60 6.94 -13.38 2.51
CA VAL A 60 7.89 -12.40 1.97
C VAL A 60 7.31 -11.69 0.75
N VAL A 61 6.73 -12.42 -0.20
CA VAL A 61 6.14 -11.83 -1.41
C VAL A 61 4.93 -10.95 -1.08
N ALA A 62 4.04 -11.40 -0.18
CA ALA A 62 2.87 -10.64 0.25
C ALA A 62 3.25 -9.34 0.97
N VAL A 63 4.22 -9.39 1.90
CA VAL A 63 4.74 -8.19 2.58
C VAL A 63 5.41 -7.24 1.60
N THR A 64 6.17 -7.77 0.64
CA THR A 64 6.81 -6.95 -0.41
C THR A 64 5.75 -6.29 -1.31
N ALA A 65 4.68 -7.00 -1.66
CA ALA A 65 3.55 -6.46 -2.42
C ALA A 65 2.81 -5.35 -1.66
N ALA A 66 2.58 -5.54 -0.36
CA ALA A 66 2.02 -4.50 0.50
C ALA A 66 2.93 -3.27 0.57
N ALA A 67 4.21 -3.48 0.86
CA ALA A 67 5.21 -2.44 1.09
C ALA A 67 5.42 -1.54 -0.14
N PHE A 68 5.63 -2.15 -1.30
CA PHE A 68 6.04 -1.46 -2.53
C PHE A 68 4.89 -1.22 -3.50
N GLY A 69 3.99 -2.19 -3.71
CA GLY A 69 2.86 -2.03 -4.62
C GLY A 69 1.90 -0.91 -4.20
N GLY A 70 1.87 -0.57 -2.91
CA GLY A 70 1.03 0.50 -2.36
C GLY A 70 1.58 1.91 -2.56
N ALA A 71 2.82 2.06 -3.04
CA ALA A 71 3.48 3.36 -3.12
C ALA A 71 2.77 4.34 -4.06
N SER A 72 2.09 3.85 -5.10
CA SER A 72 1.30 4.69 -6.01
C SER A 72 -0.15 4.94 -5.57
N MET A 73 -0.65 4.26 -4.53
CA MET A 73 -2.08 4.27 -4.20
C MET A 73 -2.55 5.60 -3.61
N ALA A 74 -1.86 6.11 -2.59
CA ALA A 74 -2.22 7.40 -1.99
C ALA A 74 -2.12 8.57 -2.99
N PRO A 75 -1.05 8.70 -3.81
CA PRO A 75 -1.01 9.69 -4.89
C PRO A 75 -2.16 9.56 -5.92
N ALA A 76 -2.58 8.33 -6.24
CA ALA A 76 -3.69 8.09 -7.14
C ALA A 76 -5.04 8.54 -6.54
N ALA A 77 -5.29 8.22 -5.27
CA ALA A 77 -6.48 8.67 -4.55
C ALA A 77 -6.57 10.20 -4.48
N PHE A 78 -5.46 10.89 -4.21
CA PHE A 78 -5.45 12.35 -4.22
C PHE A 78 -5.74 12.97 -5.59
N ARG A 79 -5.42 12.28 -6.69
CA ARG A 79 -5.76 12.75 -8.04
C ARG A 79 -7.25 12.55 -8.34
N LEU A 80 -7.85 11.49 -7.81
CA LEU A 80 -9.29 11.25 -7.91
C LEU A 80 -10.07 12.25 -7.07
N ALA A 81 -9.66 12.48 -5.82
CA ALA A 81 -10.30 13.46 -4.94
C ALA A 81 -10.24 14.90 -5.49
N ARG A 82 -9.17 15.25 -6.20
CA ARG A 82 -9.03 16.55 -6.87
C ARG A 82 -9.83 16.72 -8.17
N ARG A 83 -10.50 15.67 -8.67
CA ARG A 83 -11.31 15.73 -9.90
C ARG A 83 -12.74 16.27 -9.70
N GLN A 84 -13.10 16.76 -8.51
CA GLN A 84 -14.31 17.58 -8.35
C GLN A 84 -14.08 18.96 -9.02
N PRO A 85 -14.92 19.38 -9.99
CA PRO A 85 -14.78 20.68 -10.63
C PRO A 85 -15.36 21.77 -9.73
N ALA A 86 -14.52 22.42 -8.95
CA ALA A 86 -14.77 23.78 -8.46
C ALA A 86 -13.42 24.49 -8.35
N GLY A 87 -13.31 25.63 -9.04
CA GLY A 87 -12.07 26.36 -9.25
C GLY A 87 -11.29 26.60 -7.96
N SER A 88 -10.06 26.11 -7.93
CA SER A 88 -8.99 26.75 -7.17
C SER A 88 -7.68 26.50 -7.91
N THR A 89 -7.02 27.60 -8.22
CA THR A 89 -5.66 27.73 -8.73
C THR A 89 -4.74 26.74 -8.00
N PRO A 90 -3.79 26.07 -8.67
CA PRO A 90 -2.84 25.23 -7.96
C PRO A 90 -2.12 26.10 -6.92
N PRO A 91 -2.00 25.68 -5.65
CA PRO A 91 -1.00 26.27 -4.80
C PRO A 91 0.33 25.95 -5.47
N THR A 92 1.03 26.99 -5.90
CA THR A 92 2.44 26.92 -6.24
C THR A 92 3.13 26.32 -5.03
N GLY A 93 3.35 25.01 -5.06
CA GLY A 93 3.94 24.28 -3.96
C GLY A 93 5.29 24.91 -3.68
N THR A 94 5.39 25.58 -2.54
CA THR A 94 6.67 25.84 -1.90
C THR A 94 7.45 24.53 -1.92
N PRO A 95 8.69 24.50 -2.43
CA PRO A 95 9.49 23.30 -2.37
C PRO A 95 9.69 23.02 -0.88
N VAL A 96 8.95 22.05 -0.34
CA VAL A 96 9.20 21.53 1.00
C VAL A 96 10.63 21.01 0.91
N ALA A 97 11.54 21.75 1.54
CA ALA A 97 12.95 21.46 1.58
C ALA A 97 13.09 19.99 1.97
N SER A 98 13.41 19.18 0.95
CA SER A 98 13.60 17.76 1.10
C SER A 98 14.89 17.62 1.86
N GLY A 99 14.80 17.42 3.17
CA GLY A 99 15.94 16.91 3.93
C GLY A 99 16.51 15.66 3.23
N PRO A 100 17.75 15.26 3.50
CA PRO A 100 18.49 14.27 2.70
C PRO A 100 17.84 12.88 2.57
N LEU A 101 16.72 12.63 3.25
CA LEU A 101 15.99 11.37 3.24
C LEU A 101 14.56 11.59 2.74
N ARG A 102 14.10 10.71 1.82
CA ARG A 102 12.69 10.59 1.37
C ARG A 102 11.78 10.08 2.50
N GLY A 103 11.73 10.79 3.64
CA GLY A 103 11.19 10.31 4.90
C GLY A 103 9.75 9.81 4.79
N GLY A 104 8.87 10.55 4.11
CA GLY A 104 7.47 10.16 3.94
C GLY A 104 7.26 8.85 3.18
N LEU A 105 8.06 8.58 2.15
CA LEU A 105 7.96 7.33 1.38
C LEU A 105 8.43 6.13 2.21
N LEU A 106 9.56 6.27 2.89
CA LEU A 106 10.14 5.19 3.69
C LEU A 106 9.25 4.85 4.89
N ILE A 107 8.71 5.85 5.57
CA ILE A 107 7.71 5.65 6.64
C ILE A 107 6.52 4.86 6.11
N GLY A 108 5.98 5.24 4.94
CA GLY A 108 4.86 4.52 4.33
C GLY A 108 5.18 3.06 3.97
N VAL A 109 6.42 2.77 3.53
CA VAL A 109 6.87 1.39 3.27
C VAL A 109 6.89 0.56 4.55
N LEU A 110 7.44 1.12 5.64
CA LEU A 110 7.52 0.45 6.94
C LEU A 110 6.14 0.18 7.54
N GLU A 111 5.24 1.15 7.48
CA GLU A 111 3.86 1.00 7.97
C GLU A 111 3.10 -0.09 7.20
N ARG A 112 3.16 -0.08 5.86
CA ARG A 112 2.49 -1.10 5.04
C ARG A 112 3.07 -2.48 5.29
N ALA A 113 4.38 -2.59 5.45
CA ALA A 113 5.03 -3.85 5.82
C ALA A 113 4.56 -4.33 7.20
N ALA A 114 4.49 -3.45 8.19
CA ALA A 114 4.02 -3.79 9.54
C ALA A 114 2.54 -4.23 9.55
N VAL A 115 1.67 -3.52 8.82
CA VAL A 115 0.25 -3.90 8.65
C VAL A 115 0.14 -5.28 8.01
N ALA A 116 0.80 -5.52 6.87
CA ALA A 116 0.72 -6.80 6.18
C ALA A 116 1.33 -7.95 7.00
N ALA A 117 2.48 -7.71 7.65
CA ALA A 117 3.10 -8.69 8.54
C ALA A 117 2.17 -9.04 9.71
N SER A 118 1.47 -8.06 10.30
CA SER A 118 0.51 -8.31 11.37
C SER A 118 -0.64 -9.20 10.92
N ILE A 119 -1.15 -9.04 9.70
CA ILE A 119 -2.25 -9.86 9.16
C ILE A 119 -1.80 -11.30 8.88
N ILE A 120 -0.56 -11.46 8.41
CA ILE A 120 -0.01 -12.77 8.08
C ILE A 120 0.37 -13.53 9.36
N ALA A 121 0.98 -12.84 10.33
CA ALA A 121 1.52 -13.45 11.54
C ALA A 121 0.49 -13.57 12.68
N ALA A 122 -0.44 -12.62 12.81
CA ALA A 122 -1.45 -12.60 13.87
C ALA A 122 -2.81 -13.05 13.35
N LYS A 123 -3.63 -13.61 14.25
CA LYS A 123 -5.01 -14.02 13.94
C LYS A 123 -6.04 -12.87 14.06
N GLY A 124 -5.62 -11.69 14.52
CA GLY A 124 -6.50 -10.56 14.82
C GLY A 124 -5.97 -9.21 14.31
N PRO A 125 -6.78 -8.15 14.40
CA PRO A 125 -6.46 -6.82 13.86
C PRO A 125 -5.58 -5.97 14.80
N GLU A 126 -5.07 -6.52 15.90
CA GLU A 126 -4.42 -5.75 16.97
C GLU A 126 -3.16 -5.03 16.46
N GLY A 127 -2.38 -5.69 15.59
CA GLY A 127 -1.18 -5.08 15.01
C GLY A 127 -1.50 -3.86 14.13
N ILE A 128 -2.62 -3.88 13.40
CA ILE A 128 -3.09 -2.74 12.61
C ILE A 128 -3.44 -1.58 13.53
N ALA A 129 -4.17 -1.85 14.63
CA ALA A 129 -4.55 -0.84 15.60
C ALA A 129 -3.32 -0.15 16.21
N ILE A 130 -2.28 -0.92 16.56
CA ILE A 130 -1.03 -0.37 17.10
C ILE A 130 -0.33 0.53 16.07
N VAL A 131 -0.16 0.08 14.82
CA VAL A 131 0.48 0.87 13.77
C VAL A 131 -0.26 2.19 13.54
N MET A 132 -1.59 2.13 13.50
CA MET A 132 -2.43 3.31 13.30
C MET A 132 -2.40 4.27 14.48
N ALA A 133 -2.37 3.75 15.72
CA ALA A 133 -2.24 4.57 16.92
C ALA A 133 -0.90 5.33 16.94
N VAL A 134 0.21 4.63 16.70
CA VAL A 134 1.55 5.24 16.65
C VAL A 134 1.61 6.33 15.57
N LYS A 135 1.09 6.04 14.37
CA LYS A 135 1.07 7.00 13.27
C LYS A 135 0.23 8.25 13.59
N GLY A 136 -0.95 8.06 14.19
CA GLY A 136 -1.85 9.16 14.56
C GLY A 136 -1.23 10.08 15.63
N LEU A 137 -0.58 9.51 16.64
CA LEU A 137 0.11 10.27 17.70
C LEU A 137 1.26 11.11 17.14
N ALA A 138 2.06 10.55 16.22
CA ALA A 138 3.20 11.23 15.63
C ALA A 138 2.82 12.48 14.80
N ARG A 139 1.59 12.53 14.28
CA ARG A 139 1.11 13.61 13.39
C ARG A 139 0.11 14.55 14.06
N TYR A 140 -0.28 14.29 15.31
CA TYR A 140 -1.30 15.07 16.02
C TYR A 140 -1.06 16.60 16.02
N PRO A 141 0.17 17.12 16.20
CA PRO A 141 0.42 18.57 16.18
C PRO A 141 0.19 19.21 14.80
N GLU A 142 0.37 18.44 13.73
CA GLU A 142 0.35 18.90 12.33
C GLU A 142 -1.07 18.86 11.74
N LEU A 143 -1.99 18.08 12.33
CA LEU A 143 -3.38 17.90 11.88
C LEU A 143 -4.33 19.03 12.32
N ARG A 144 -3.78 20.13 12.85
CA ARG A 144 -4.58 21.31 13.27
C ARG A 144 -5.11 22.12 12.09
N GLU A 145 -4.50 21.96 10.92
CA GLU A 145 -4.99 22.56 9.67
C GLU A 145 -5.99 21.61 8.99
N PRO A 146 -7.23 22.05 8.66
CA PRO A 146 -8.27 21.18 8.12
C PRO A 146 -7.85 20.45 6.83
N THR A 147 -7.18 21.15 5.93
CA THR A 147 -6.71 20.62 4.64
C THR A 147 -5.62 19.56 4.80
N ALA A 148 -4.73 19.72 5.80
CA ALA A 148 -3.70 18.74 6.13
C ALA A 148 -4.32 17.47 6.74
N SER A 149 -5.35 17.63 7.57
CA SER A 149 -6.08 16.52 8.19
C SER A 149 -6.80 15.64 7.17
N GLU A 150 -7.53 16.25 6.22
CA GLU A 150 -8.20 15.51 5.15
C GLU A 150 -7.22 14.72 4.28
N GLN A 151 -6.11 15.35 3.88
CA GLN A 151 -5.08 14.69 3.10
C GLN A 151 -4.44 13.53 3.86
N PHE A 152 -4.20 13.71 5.16
CA PHE A 152 -3.65 12.66 6.01
C PHE A 152 -4.59 11.45 6.12
N ILE A 153 -5.89 11.70 6.33
CA ILE A 153 -6.90 10.64 6.43
C ILE A 153 -7.02 9.88 5.12
N ILE A 154 -7.20 10.58 3.99
CA ILE A 154 -7.33 9.95 2.66
C ILE A 154 -6.07 9.14 2.32
N GLY A 155 -4.89 9.73 2.52
CA GLY A 155 -3.62 9.06 2.21
C GLY A 155 -3.38 7.82 3.07
N THR A 156 -3.63 7.91 4.37
CA THR A 156 -3.42 6.81 5.30
C THR A 156 -4.43 5.69 5.05
N PHE A 157 -5.71 6.02 4.94
CA PHE A 157 -6.76 5.02 4.72
C PHE A 157 -6.55 4.25 3.42
N THR A 158 -6.23 4.96 2.33
CA THR A 158 -5.89 4.34 1.04
C THR A 158 -4.69 3.39 1.16
N SER A 159 -3.63 3.83 1.84
CA SER A 159 -2.40 3.03 1.99
C SER A 159 -2.62 1.78 2.85
N VAL A 160 -3.42 1.90 3.92
CA VAL A 160 -3.75 0.79 4.82
C VAL A 160 -4.66 -0.21 4.13
N LEU A 161 -5.68 0.23 3.39
CA LEU A 161 -6.54 -0.66 2.61
C LEU A 161 -5.73 -1.52 1.64
N TRP A 162 -4.75 -0.93 0.96
CA TRP A 162 -3.83 -1.68 0.11
C TRP A 162 -3.04 -2.74 0.89
N ALA A 163 -2.43 -2.36 2.01
CA ALA A 163 -1.66 -3.28 2.83
C ALA A 163 -2.51 -4.41 3.42
N VAL A 164 -3.76 -4.10 3.80
CA VAL A 164 -4.74 -5.08 4.27
C VAL A 164 -5.08 -6.05 3.16
N ALA A 165 -5.38 -5.57 1.95
CA ALA A 165 -5.69 -6.44 0.81
C ALA A 165 -4.53 -7.37 0.47
N ALA A 166 -3.30 -6.85 0.38
CA ALA A 166 -2.11 -7.66 0.11
C ALA A 166 -1.80 -8.67 1.23
N GLY A 167 -1.93 -8.26 2.48
CA GLY A 167 -1.78 -9.15 3.65
C GLY A 167 -2.85 -10.24 3.69
N ALA A 168 -4.11 -9.91 3.37
CA ALA A 168 -5.22 -10.86 3.34
C ALA A 168 -5.05 -11.91 2.23
N VAL A 169 -4.59 -11.50 1.03
CA VAL A 169 -4.26 -12.46 -0.04
C VAL A 169 -3.15 -13.40 0.43
N GLY A 170 -2.07 -12.87 1.01
CA GLY A 170 -0.99 -13.68 1.57
C GLY A 170 -1.50 -14.66 2.63
N ARG A 171 -2.31 -14.18 3.57
CA ARG A 171 -2.89 -15.01 4.64
C ARG A 171 -3.85 -16.09 4.12
N GLY A 172 -4.64 -15.77 3.09
CA GLY A 172 -5.57 -16.69 2.43
C GLY A 172 -4.85 -17.84 1.72
N MET A 173 -3.64 -17.60 1.20
CA MET A 173 -2.80 -18.65 0.62
C MET A 173 -2.19 -19.59 1.68
N LEU A 174 -2.21 -19.20 2.96
CA LEU A 174 -1.66 -19.98 4.09
C LEU A 174 -2.74 -20.70 4.92
N SER A 175 -4.03 -20.40 4.71
CA SER A 175 -5.17 -21.06 5.34
C SER A 175 -5.72 -22.14 4.43
#